data_AF-A0A5D2TI05-F1
#
_entry.id   AF-A0A5D2TI05-F1
#
_cell.length_a   1.000
_cell.length_b   1.000
_cell.length_c   1.000
_cell.angle_alpha   90.00
_cell.angle_beta   90.00
_cell.angle_gamma   90.00
#
_symmetry.space_group_name_H-M   'P 1'
#
loop_
_entity.id
_entity.type
_entity.pdbx_description
1 polymer ?
#
loop_
_entity_poly.entity_id
_entity_poly.type
_entity_poly.pdbx_seq_one_letter_code
_entity_poly.pdbx_strand_id
1 'polypeptide(L)'
;MRLISLRRMKARKVQGQALAALQVLKVIEADAQPSDLCTRREYARWLVSGSGVLSRNSVSKVYPAMYIENVTELAFDDITPEDPDFSSIQGLAEAGLISSKLSNKDLLNDDLGPFYFSPESPLSRQDLVSWKMALEKRQLPEGDKKILYQISGFIDIDKINPDAWPAVVADMSAGEQGIIALAFGCTRLFQPNKPVTKAQVAVALATGEAFDLVNEELARIEAESMAEKAVSAHNALVAEVEKDVNASFEKELLIEKEKIDAVEKMAEEALHELERLKAEREAENMALMKDRAAIDSEMEALSRLRCEVEEQLESLMNNKVEISYEKEAINKLRKETEDESQEVVRLQHELEVERKALSMARAWAEDEAKRAREQAKALEEARERWERQGIKVVVDKDLQEETIAEVTWVNVGKKVEDEVEGTVTRSEALVKKLKALASEVKWKTREFISKIIQKIQYFISMLKEWASIASAKAGVLKDRAASSTRGSVQELQQSTAGFSSALKEGAKRVAGDCREGVEKLTQRFRT
;
A
#
# COMPACT_ATOMS: atom_id res chain seq x y z
N MET A 1 0.83 -87.78 -11.98
CA MET A 1 1.59 -87.15 -10.86
C MET A 1 0.87 -85.96 -10.21
N ARG A 2 0.28 -85.01 -10.95
CA ARG A 2 -0.38 -83.80 -10.37
C ARG A 2 -1.58 -84.08 -9.45
N LEU A 3 -2.43 -85.05 -9.76
CA LEU A 3 -3.60 -85.42 -8.94
C LEU A 3 -3.24 -86.06 -7.58
N ILE A 4 -2.18 -86.88 -7.54
CA ILE A 4 -1.69 -87.49 -6.29
C ILE A 4 -1.04 -86.42 -5.40
N SER A 5 -0.33 -85.47 -6.01
CA SER A 5 0.24 -84.31 -5.32
C SER A 5 -0.85 -83.40 -4.72
N LEU A 6 -1.94 -83.14 -5.46
CA LEU A 6 -3.06 -82.33 -4.97
C LEU A 6 -3.79 -82.99 -3.80
N ARG A 7 -4.05 -84.30 -3.87
CA ARG A 7 -4.74 -85.03 -2.79
C ARG A 7 -3.89 -85.13 -1.52
N ARG A 8 -2.58 -85.38 -1.65
CA ARG A 8 -1.65 -85.36 -0.50
C ARG A 8 -1.55 -83.96 0.12
N MET A 9 -1.57 -82.91 -0.71
CA MET A 9 -1.58 -81.53 -0.24
C MET A 9 -2.87 -81.19 0.52
N LYS A 10 -4.03 -81.66 0.04
CA LYS A 10 -5.32 -81.47 0.74
C LYS A 10 -5.38 -82.21 2.08
N ALA A 11 -4.89 -83.46 2.15
CA ALA A 11 -4.84 -84.21 3.40
C ALA A 11 -3.89 -83.58 4.45
N ARG A 12 -2.71 -83.11 4.02
CA ARG A 12 -1.79 -82.36 4.90
C ARG A 12 -2.38 -81.04 5.36
N LYS A 13 -3.16 -80.37 4.50
CA LYS A 13 -3.87 -79.13 4.86
C LYS A 13 -4.88 -79.38 5.98
N VAL A 14 -5.70 -80.43 5.86
CA VAL A 14 -6.70 -80.80 6.89
C VAL A 14 -6.02 -81.17 8.22
N GLN A 15 -4.94 -81.95 8.17
CA GLN A 15 -4.16 -82.32 9.35
C GLN A 15 -3.53 -81.10 10.06
N GLY A 16 -2.96 -80.15 9.29
CA GLY A 16 -2.41 -78.92 9.84
C GLY A 16 -3.49 -77.98 10.39
N GLN A 17 -4.66 -77.93 9.76
CA GLN A 17 -5.81 -77.16 10.24
C GLN A 17 -6.33 -77.71 11.58
N ALA A 18 -6.56 -79.02 11.69
CA ALA A 18 -6.99 -79.64 12.93
C ALA A 18 -6.02 -79.37 14.09
N LEU A 19 -4.71 -79.46 13.84
CA LEU A 19 -3.68 -79.13 14.82
C LEU A 19 -3.77 -77.65 15.25
N ALA A 20 -3.85 -76.72 14.30
CA ALA A 20 -3.94 -75.29 14.60
C ALA A 20 -5.18 -74.94 15.43
N ALA A 21 -6.34 -75.52 15.11
CA ALA A 21 -7.56 -75.31 15.89
C ALA A 21 -7.42 -75.84 17.33
N LEU A 22 -6.84 -77.02 17.52
CA LEU A 22 -6.59 -77.60 18.84
C LEU A 22 -5.55 -76.82 19.65
N GLN A 23 -4.59 -76.15 18.99
CA GLN A 23 -3.65 -75.24 19.63
C GLN A 23 -4.32 -73.95 20.11
N VAL A 24 -5.21 -73.38 19.30
CA VAL A 24 -6.03 -72.21 19.70
C VAL A 24 -6.95 -72.57 20.88
N LEU A 25 -7.52 -73.77 20.86
CA LEU A 25 -8.32 -74.33 21.96
C LEU A 25 -7.50 -74.77 23.18
N LYS A 26 -6.17 -74.66 23.13
CA LYS A 26 -5.23 -75.04 24.21
C LYS A 26 -5.33 -76.52 24.63
N VAL A 27 -5.78 -77.39 23.73
CA VAL A 27 -5.76 -78.84 23.92
C VAL A 27 -4.37 -79.40 23.63
N ILE A 28 -3.72 -78.86 22.60
CA ILE A 28 -2.35 -79.19 22.17
C ILE A 28 -1.46 -77.97 22.39
N GLU A 29 -0.21 -78.18 22.77
CA GLU A 29 0.77 -77.11 23.00
C GLU A 29 1.09 -76.35 21.69
N ALA A 30 1.33 -75.04 21.81
CA ALA A 30 1.52 -74.16 20.65
C ALA A 30 2.82 -74.45 19.86
N ASP A 31 3.82 -75.07 20.50
CA ASP A 31 5.10 -75.45 19.89
C ASP A 31 5.07 -76.82 19.20
N ALA A 32 4.01 -77.61 19.39
CA ALA A 32 3.84 -78.93 18.79
C ALA A 32 3.90 -78.88 17.27
N GLN A 33 4.89 -79.57 16.67
CA GLN A 33 5.03 -79.61 15.22
C GLN A 33 4.24 -80.77 14.60
N PRO A 34 3.59 -80.56 13.44
CA PRO A 34 2.71 -81.56 12.83
C PRO A 34 3.42 -82.85 12.41
N SER A 35 4.70 -82.77 12.04
CA SER A 35 5.50 -83.90 11.56
C SER A 35 6.10 -84.76 12.68
N ASP A 36 6.13 -84.27 13.91
CA ASP A 36 6.77 -84.96 15.01
C ASP A 36 5.96 -86.19 15.42
N LEU A 37 6.63 -87.19 15.97
CA LEU A 37 5.95 -88.34 16.55
C LEU A 37 5.30 -87.93 17.87
N CYS A 38 4.08 -88.39 18.10
CA CYS A 38 3.41 -88.20 19.37
C CYS A 38 3.83 -89.32 20.32
N THR A 39 4.23 -88.98 21.53
CA THR A 39 4.49 -89.92 22.62
C THR A 39 3.20 -90.33 23.33
N ARG A 40 3.24 -91.45 24.04
CA ARG A 40 2.08 -91.90 24.82
C ARG A 40 1.70 -90.91 25.92
N ARG A 41 2.66 -90.26 26.57
CA ARG A 41 2.38 -89.22 27.59
C ARG A 41 1.68 -87.99 27.01
N GLU A 42 2.14 -87.50 25.87
CA GLU A 42 1.53 -86.33 25.20
C GLU A 42 0.09 -86.64 24.84
N TYR A 43 -0.16 -87.83 24.30
CA TYR A 43 -1.51 -88.22 23.95
C TYR A 43 -2.42 -88.41 25.17
N ALA A 44 -1.91 -88.97 26.26
CA ALA A 44 -2.66 -89.06 27.52
C ALA A 44 -3.06 -87.66 28.01
N ARG A 45 -2.13 -86.71 28.01
CA ARG A 45 -2.39 -85.31 28.38
C ARG A 45 -3.44 -84.67 27.48
N TRP A 46 -3.31 -84.83 26.16
CA TRP A 46 -4.24 -84.25 25.19
C TRP A 46 -5.61 -84.89 25.21
N LEU A 47 -5.73 -86.19 25.53
CA LEU A 47 -7.03 -86.84 25.72
C LEU A 47 -7.76 -86.30 26.95
N VAL A 48 -7.06 -86.12 28.07
CA VAL A 48 -7.68 -85.58 29.29
C VAL A 48 -8.06 -84.12 29.08
N SER A 49 -7.13 -83.30 28.58
CA SER A 49 -7.38 -81.88 28.25
C SER A 49 -8.51 -81.74 27.22
N GLY A 50 -8.46 -82.53 26.15
CA GLY A 50 -9.47 -82.57 25.10
C GLY A 50 -10.84 -83.01 25.60
N SER A 51 -10.93 -84.01 26.48
CA SER A 51 -12.21 -84.44 27.05
C SER A 51 -12.91 -83.31 27.83
N GLY A 52 -12.13 -82.49 28.54
CA GLY A 52 -12.64 -81.37 29.32
C GLY A 52 -13.07 -80.17 28.46
N VAL A 53 -12.27 -79.84 27.45
CA VAL A 53 -12.46 -78.66 26.57
C VAL A 53 -13.43 -78.94 25.43
N LEU A 54 -13.32 -80.10 24.79
CA LEU A 54 -14.01 -80.41 23.53
C LEU A 54 -15.37 -81.10 23.75
N SER A 55 -15.54 -81.87 24.83
CA SER A 55 -16.82 -82.54 25.08
C SER A 55 -17.79 -81.67 25.87
N ARG A 56 -19.00 -81.49 25.31
CA ARG A 56 -20.15 -80.89 25.99
C ARG A 56 -20.85 -81.89 26.93
N ASN A 57 -20.57 -83.18 26.77
CA ASN A 57 -21.17 -84.25 27.56
C ASN A 57 -20.36 -84.45 28.85
N SER A 58 -20.99 -84.28 30.02
CA SER A 58 -20.31 -84.52 31.30
C SER A 58 -19.90 -85.97 31.52
N VAL A 59 -20.53 -86.91 30.80
CA VAL A 59 -20.27 -88.36 30.91
C VAL A 59 -18.98 -88.77 30.19
N SER A 60 -18.54 -88.01 29.19
CA SER A 60 -17.32 -88.28 28.40
C SER A 60 -16.08 -87.54 28.94
N LYS A 61 -16.21 -86.85 30.09
CA LYS A 61 -15.13 -86.08 30.71
C LYS A 61 -14.27 -86.96 31.61
N VAL A 62 -12.96 -86.96 31.35
CA VAL A 62 -11.99 -87.59 32.23
C VAL A 62 -11.42 -86.52 33.15
N TYR A 63 -11.49 -86.77 34.44
CA TYR A 63 -10.87 -85.91 35.43
C TYR A 63 -9.40 -86.32 35.63
N PRO A 64 -8.47 -85.35 35.76
CA PRO A 64 -7.10 -85.65 36.17
C PRO A 64 -7.11 -86.35 37.53
N ALA A 65 -6.32 -87.41 37.67
CA ALA A 65 -6.18 -88.13 38.94
C ALA A 65 -5.46 -87.28 39.98
N MET A 66 -5.86 -87.47 41.24
CA MET A 66 -5.19 -86.90 42.40
C MET A 66 -4.44 -87.99 43.14
N TYR A 67 -3.14 -87.77 43.38
CA TYR A 67 -2.38 -88.68 44.24
C TYR A 67 -2.71 -88.42 45.71
N ILE A 68 -3.15 -89.46 46.39
CA ILE A 68 -3.35 -89.48 47.83
C ILE A 68 -2.48 -90.59 48.39
N GLU A 69 -1.50 -90.21 49.20
CA GLU A 69 -0.56 -91.13 49.82
C GLU A 69 -1.29 -92.24 50.59
N ASN A 70 -0.90 -93.49 50.36
CA ASN A 70 -1.51 -94.71 50.94
C ASN A 70 -2.97 -95.00 50.54
N VAL A 71 -3.57 -94.24 49.62
CA VAL A 71 -4.93 -94.48 49.11
C VAL A 71 -4.92 -94.75 47.61
N THR A 72 -4.14 -93.99 46.85
CA THR A 72 -4.05 -94.14 45.39
C THR A 72 -3.18 -95.35 45.05
N GLU A 73 -3.77 -96.34 44.39
CA GLU A 73 -3.02 -97.46 43.79
C GLU A 73 -2.44 -97.05 42.44
N LEU A 74 -1.13 -97.17 42.26
CA LEU A 74 -0.46 -96.81 41.00
C LEU A 74 -0.85 -97.77 39.87
N ALA A 75 -1.31 -97.21 38.76
CA ALA A 75 -1.76 -97.98 37.60
C ALA A 75 -0.62 -98.68 36.84
N PHE A 76 0.62 -98.15 36.94
CA PHE A 76 1.79 -98.59 36.20
C PHE A 76 3.04 -98.55 37.09
N ASP A 77 4.02 -99.43 36.81
CA ASP A 77 5.28 -99.54 37.58
C ASP A 77 6.33 -98.47 37.24
N ASP A 78 6.25 -97.88 36.05
CA ASP A 78 7.20 -96.88 35.55
C ASP A 78 6.68 -95.44 35.66
N ILE A 79 5.53 -95.23 36.31
CA ILE A 79 4.92 -93.91 36.52
C ILE A 79 4.84 -93.63 38.02
N THR A 80 5.53 -92.59 38.47
CA THR A 80 5.51 -92.15 39.88
C THR A 80 4.67 -90.88 40.04
N PRO A 81 4.22 -90.53 41.26
CA PRO A 81 3.49 -89.30 41.53
C PRO A 81 4.22 -88.01 41.12
N GLU A 82 5.55 -88.06 41.00
CA GLU A 82 6.40 -86.94 40.56
C GLU A 82 6.45 -86.76 39.03
N ASP A 83 5.89 -87.69 38.25
CA ASP A 83 5.83 -87.55 36.80
C ASP A 83 4.96 -86.33 36.43
N PRO A 84 5.41 -85.43 35.53
CA PRO A 84 4.65 -84.23 35.18
C PRO A 84 3.28 -84.53 34.56
N ASP A 85 3.10 -85.71 33.98
CA ASP A 85 1.84 -86.16 33.38
C ASP A 85 1.14 -87.24 34.23
N PHE A 86 1.58 -87.45 35.47
CA PHE A 86 0.99 -88.43 36.39
C PHE A 86 -0.54 -88.33 36.41
N SER A 87 -1.07 -87.13 36.68
CA SER A 87 -2.52 -86.92 36.79
C SER A 87 -3.29 -87.29 35.53
N SER A 88 -2.72 -87.08 34.35
CA SER A 88 -3.36 -87.44 33.09
C SER A 88 -3.29 -88.95 32.82
N ILE A 89 -2.12 -89.55 33.02
CA ILE A 89 -1.88 -90.98 32.76
C ILE A 89 -2.67 -91.84 33.75
N GLN A 90 -2.55 -91.55 35.04
CA GLN A 90 -3.27 -92.24 36.11
C GLN A 90 -4.78 -92.02 35.97
N GLY A 91 -5.24 -90.80 35.63
CA GLY A 91 -6.67 -90.51 35.45
C GLY A 91 -7.33 -91.33 34.34
N LEU A 92 -6.63 -91.53 33.21
CA LEU A 92 -7.12 -92.41 32.14
C LEU A 92 -7.20 -93.87 32.57
N ALA A 93 -6.24 -94.34 33.36
CA ALA A 93 -6.22 -95.72 33.86
C ALA A 93 -7.31 -95.98 34.91
N GLU A 94 -7.50 -95.05 35.84
CA GLU A 94 -8.57 -95.10 36.85
C GLU A 94 -9.97 -95.02 36.20
N ALA A 95 -10.10 -94.29 35.09
CA ALA A 95 -11.31 -94.26 34.28
C ALA A 95 -11.52 -95.56 33.46
N GLY A 96 -10.57 -96.49 33.49
CA GLY A 96 -10.64 -97.76 32.75
C GLY A 96 -10.50 -97.61 31.22
N LEU A 97 -9.99 -96.47 30.74
CA LEU A 97 -9.86 -96.17 29.31
C LEU A 97 -8.59 -96.75 28.69
N ILE A 98 -7.58 -96.99 29.52
CA ILE A 98 -6.31 -97.62 29.14
C ILE A 98 -6.06 -98.82 30.04
N SER A 99 -5.56 -99.90 29.46
CA SER A 99 -5.23 -101.13 30.20
C SER A 99 -4.17 -100.82 31.26
N SER A 100 -4.41 -101.28 32.49
CA SER A 100 -3.55 -101.06 33.65
C SER A 100 -3.68 -102.19 34.67
N LYS A 101 -2.88 -102.13 35.74
CA LYS A 101 -3.04 -103.03 36.90
C LYS A 101 -4.42 -102.95 37.53
N LEU A 102 -5.08 -101.78 37.43
CA LEU A 102 -6.40 -101.54 38.01
C LEU A 102 -7.50 -102.29 37.25
N SER A 103 -7.34 -102.48 35.94
CA SER A 103 -8.33 -103.15 35.08
C SER A 103 -8.13 -104.66 34.96
N ASN A 104 -6.92 -105.17 35.24
CA ASN A 104 -6.52 -106.56 34.97
C ASN A 104 -6.52 -107.47 36.23
N LYS A 105 -7.22 -107.06 37.29
CA LYS A 105 -7.18 -107.73 38.61
C LYS A 105 -8.06 -108.98 38.72
N ASP A 106 -8.85 -109.33 37.70
CA ASP A 106 -9.73 -110.49 37.78
C ASP A 106 -9.10 -111.75 37.16
N LEU A 107 -9.01 -112.76 38.04
CA LEU A 107 -8.86 -114.21 37.82
C LEU A 107 -7.45 -114.84 38.01
N LEU A 108 -7.09 -115.01 39.30
CA LEU A 108 -6.34 -116.16 39.83
C LEU A 108 -4.83 -116.26 39.55
N ASN A 109 -4.15 -115.22 39.08
CA ASN A 109 -2.69 -115.22 38.94
C ASN A 109 -2.08 -113.96 39.57
N ASP A 110 -1.54 -114.09 40.79
CA ASP A 110 -0.74 -113.06 41.47
C ASP A 110 0.62 -112.78 40.81
N ASP A 111 0.99 -113.54 39.75
CA ASP A 111 2.26 -113.43 39.01
C ASP A 111 2.10 -112.71 37.65
N LEU A 112 1.27 -111.66 37.59
CA LEU A 112 1.33 -110.73 36.45
C LEU A 112 2.60 -109.88 36.61
N GLY A 113 3.59 -110.12 35.74
CA GLY A 113 4.84 -109.36 35.70
C GLY A 113 4.63 -107.84 35.62
N PRO A 114 5.72 -107.04 35.71
CA PRO A 114 5.61 -105.60 35.82
C PRO A 114 4.84 -104.99 34.65
N PHE A 115 3.96 -104.04 34.95
CA PHE A 115 3.05 -103.42 34.01
C PHE A 115 3.49 -101.98 33.73
N TYR A 116 3.98 -101.74 32.52
CA TYR A 116 4.62 -100.47 32.14
C TYR A 116 3.74 -99.64 31.20
N PHE A 117 3.67 -98.33 31.43
CA PHE A 117 3.04 -97.37 30.52
C PHE A 117 3.95 -96.98 29.36
N SER A 118 5.26 -96.93 29.58
CA SER A 118 6.29 -96.46 28.66
C SER A 118 6.03 -95.05 28.12
N PRO A 119 6.09 -94.00 28.97
CA PRO A 119 5.62 -92.65 28.64
C PRO A 119 6.33 -92.03 27.42
N GLU A 120 7.63 -92.26 27.29
CA GLU A 120 8.47 -91.73 26.20
C GLU A 120 8.35 -92.51 24.88
N SER A 121 7.67 -93.67 24.90
CA SER A 121 7.53 -94.47 23.68
C SER A 121 6.55 -93.82 22.70
N PRO A 122 6.77 -93.95 21.38
CA PRO A 122 5.86 -93.42 20.38
C PRO A 122 4.47 -94.06 20.50
N LEU A 123 3.43 -93.24 20.40
CA LEU A 123 2.06 -93.71 20.37
C LEU A 123 1.82 -94.57 19.12
N SER A 124 1.24 -95.76 19.32
CA SER A 124 0.90 -96.67 18.24
C SER A 124 -0.46 -96.33 17.61
N ARG A 125 -0.69 -96.77 16.36
CA ARG A 125 -1.99 -96.61 15.69
C ARG A 125 -3.12 -97.29 16.44
N GLN A 126 -2.87 -98.48 16.99
CA GLN A 126 -3.89 -99.20 17.75
C GLN A 126 -4.24 -98.47 19.05
N ASP A 127 -3.26 -97.90 19.75
CA ASP A 127 -3.51 -97.18 21.01
C ASP A 127 -4.25 -95.86 20.74
N LEU A 128 -3.87 -95.13 19.67
CA LEU A 128 -4.58 -93.93 19.22
C LEU A 128 -6.08 -94.19 19.07
N VAL A 129 -6.44 -95.22 18.30
CA VAL A 129 -7.85 -95.59 18.06
C VAL A 129 -8.49 -96.14 19.33
N SER A 130 -7.82 -97.04 20.06
CA SER A 130 -8.40 -97.70 21.22
C SER A 130 -8.76 -96.73 22.34
N TRP A 131 -7.83 -95.84 22.70
CA TRP A 131 -8.05 -94.89 23.79
C TRP A 131 -9.11 -93.85 23.42
N LYS A 132 -9.11 -93.37 22.16
CA LYS A 132 -10.14 -92.41 21.70
C LYS A 132 -11.52 -93.02 21.67
N MET A 133 -11.65 -94.25 21.16
CA MET A 133 -12.94 -94.92 21.05
C MET A 133 -13.48 -95.32 22.43
N ALA A 134 -12.61 -95.76 23.35
CA ALA A 134 -12.99 -96.01 24.73
C ALA A 134 -13.49 -94.73 25.43
N LEU A 135 -12.87 -93.58 25.16
CA LEU A 135 -13.29 -92.28 25.71
C LEU A 135 -14.66 -91.85 25.22
N GLU A 136 -14.96 -92.00 23.93
CA GLU A 136 -16.23 -91.54 23.34
C GLU A 136 -17.38 -92.54 23.48
N LYS A 137 -17.07 -93.84 23.53
CA LYS A 137 -18.08 -94.89 23.57
C LYS A 137 -17.98 -95.66 24.87
N ARG A 138 -18.88 -95.34 25.81
CA ARG A 138 -19.02 -96.05 27.09
C ARG A 138 -19.14 -97.57 26.94
N GLN A 139 -19.73 -98.04 25.84
CA GLN A 139 -19.78 -99.46 25.48
C GLN A 139 -19.28 -99.64 24.05
N LEU A 140 -18.20 -100.39 23.90
CA LEU A 140 -17.68 -100.80 22.60
C LEU A 140 -18.44 -102.05 22.10
N PRO A 141 -18.61 -102.21 20.78
CA PRO A 141 -19.24 -103.39 20.20
C PRO A 141 -18.40 -104.64 20.47
N GLU A 142 -19.03 -105.80 20.48
CA GLU A 142 -18.30 -107.07 20.54
C GLU A 142 -17.32 -107.16 19.37
N GLY A 143 -16.03 -107.21 19.71
CA GLY A 143 -14.95 -107.34 18.73
C GLY A 143 -14.51 -108.79 18.67
N ASP A 144 -14.98 -109.53 17.67
CA ASP A 144 -14.39 -110.81 17.31
C ASP A 144 -13.56 -110.68 16.02
N LYS A 145 -12.64 -111.63 15.84
CA LYS A 145 -11.74 -111.65 14.68
C LYS A 145 -12.52 -111.68 13.36
N LYS A 146 -13.67 -112.37 13.33
CA LYS A 146 -14.48 -112.58 12.11
C LYS A 146 -15.15 -111.29 11.67
N ILE A 147 -15.76 -110.55 12.59
CA ILE A 147 -16.36 -109.23 12.36
C ILE A 147 -15.28 -108.27 11.87
N LEU A 148 -14.11 -108.24 12.52
CA LEU A 148 -13.00 -107.38 12.09
C LEU A 148 -12.51 -107.71 10.68
N TYR A 149 -12.41 -108.99 10.29
CA TYR A 149 -12.12 -109.38 8.90
C TYR A 149 -13.17 -108.89 7.91
N GLN A 150 -14.46 -108.98 8.26
CA GLN A 150 -15.55 -108.62 7.37
C GLN A 150 -15.59 -107.11 7.06
N ILE A 151 -15.33 -106.27 8.06
CA ILE A 151 -15.50 -104.82 7.94
C ILE A 151 -14.21 -104.06 7.61
N SER A 152 -13.04 -104.58 8.02
CA SER A 152 -11.79 -103.80 7.89
C SER A 152 -11.05 -104.00 6.57
N GLY A 153 -11.09 -105.21 6.01
CA GLY A 153 -10.30 -105.58 4.83
C GLY A 153 -8.77 -105.50 5.04
N PHE A 154 -8.30 -105.44 6.29
CA PHE A 154 -6.89 -105.40 6.63
C PHE A 154 -6.21 -106.76 6.44
N ILE A 155 -4.97 -106.74 5.97
CA ILE A 155 -4.17 -107.94 5.74
C ILE A 155 -3.49 -108.41 7.05
N ASP A 156 -3.19 -107.50 7.96
CA ASP A 156 -2.42 -107.73 9.19
C ASP A 156 -3.28 -107.77 10.46
N ILE A 157 -4.52 -108.23 10.36
CA ILE A 157 -5.46 -108.35 11.50
C ILE A 157 -4.87 -109.20 12.63
N ASP A 158 -4.12 -110.25 12.29
CA ASP A 158 -3.45 -111.13 13.25
C ASP A 158 -2.42 -110.41 14.13
N LYS A 159 -1.96 -109.21 13.73
CA LYS A 159 -0.99 -108.42 14.50
C LYS A 159 -1.66 -107.41 15.44
N ILE A 160 -2.97 -107.22 15.33
CA ILE A 160 -3.73 -106.29 16.17
C ILE A 160 -4.02 -106.98 17.50
N ASN A 161 -3.71 -106.32 18.61
CA ASN A 161 -4.05 -106.84 19.94
C ASN A 161 -5.56 -107.13 20.02
N PRO A 162 -6.01 -108.34 20.44
CA PRO A 162 -7.41 -108.65 20.64
C PRO A 162 -8.18 -107.61 21.46
N ASP A 163 -7.55 -107.00 22.46
CA ASP A 163 -8.18 -105.95 23.30
C ASP A 163 -8.54 -104.69 22.50
N ALA A 164 -7.86 -104.44 21.38
CA ALA A 164 -8.13 -103.32 20.49
C ALA A 164 -9.21 -103.61 19.45
N TRP A 165 -9.64 -104.87 19.26
CA TRP A 165 -10.62 -105.22 18.23
C TRP A 165 -11.95 -104.48 18.40
N PRO A 166 -12.56 -104.40 19.61
CA PRO A 166 -13.80 -103.64 19.81
C PRO A 166 -13.71 -102.18 19.35
N ALA A 167 -12.58 -101.51 19.65
CA ALA A 167 -12.36 -100.13 19.27
C ALA A 167 -12.15 -99.95 17.76
N VAL A 168 -11.35 -100.83 17.14
CA VAL A 168 -11.13 -100.80 15.69
C VAL A 168 -12.44 -101.10 14.95
N VAL A 169 -13.25 -102.04 15.43
CA VAL A 169 -14.58 -102.30 14.87
C VAL A 169 -15.45 -101.06 14.97
N ALA A 170 -15.49 -100.44 16.14
CA ALA A 170 -16.29 -99.24 16.38
C ALA A 170 -15.89 -98.05 15.50
N ASP A 171 -14.60 -97.90 15.19
CA ASP A 171 -14.07 -96.85 14.31
C ASP A 171 -14.40 -97.15 12.84
N MET A 172 -14.20 -98.40 12.40
CA MET A 172 -14.52 -98.82 11.03
C MET A 172 -16.03 -98.75 10.75
N SER A 173 -16.87 -98.99 11.75
CA SER A 173 -18.33 -98.78 11.62
C SER A 173 -18.71 -97.30 11.42
N ALA A 174 -17.85 -96.35 11.79
CA ALA A 174 -18.06 -94.93 11.53
C ALA A 174 -17.71 -94.52 10.08
N GLY A 175 -17.17 -95.45 9.26
CA GLY A 175 -16.95 -95.23 7.84
C GLY A 175 -15.93 -94.12 7.55
N GLU A 176 -16.30 -93.16 6.69
CA GLU A 176 -15.42 -92.05 6.29
C GLU A 176 -15.16 -91.04 7.43
N GLN A 177 -15.98 -91.07 8.48
CA GLN A 177 -15.83 -90.23 9.68
C GLN A 177 -14.91 -90.86 10.74
N GLY A 178 -14.48 -92.10 10.55
CA GLY A 178 -13.56 -92.79 11.47
C GLY A 178 -12.15 -92.21 11.46
N ILE A 179 -11.46 -92.35 12.59
CA ILE A 179 -10.07 -91.95 12.81
C ILE A 179 -9.16 -92.61 11.77
N ILE A 180 -9.36 -93.91 11.50
CA ILE A 180 -8.54 -94.65 10.54
C ILE A 180 -8.63 -94.02 9.14
N ALA A 181 -9.84 -93.71 8.69
CA ALA A 181 -10.08 -93.11 7.38
C ALA A 181 -9.50 -91.69 7.28
N LEU A 182 -9.69 -90.87 8.32
CA LEU A 182 -9.31 -89.45 8.31
C LEU A 182 -7.82 -89.22 8.61
N ALA A 183 -7.25 -89.93 9.58
CA ALA A 183 -5.86 -89.74 10.00
C ALA A 183 -4.87 -90.55 9.15
N PHE A 184 -5.23 -91.77 8.74
CA PHE A 184 -4.33 -92.67 8.00
C PHE A 184 -4.65 -92.78 6.51
N GLY A 185 -5.88 -92.43 6.11
CA GLY A 185 -6.34 -92.58 4.73
C GLY A 185 -6.68 -94.04 4.37
N CYS A 186 -6.90 -94.29 3.08
CA CYS A 186 -7.15 -95.63 2.57
C CYS A 186 -5.92 -96.54 2.76
N THR A 187 -5.98 -97.44 3.73
CA THR A 187 -4.94 -98.45 3.98
C THR A 187 -5.54 -99.85 4.03
N ARG A 188 -4.86 -100.82 3.41
CA ARG A 188 -5.15 -102.26 3.54
C ARG A 188 -4.25 -102.95 4.56
N LEU A 189 -3.31 -102.20 5.14
CA LEU A 189 -2.37 -102.66 6.15
C LEU A 189 -2.44 -101.68 7.32
N PHE A 190 -3.04 -102.10 8.43
CA PHE A 190 -3.27 -101.21 9.55
C PHE A 190 -1.95 -100.81 10.21
N GLN A 191 -0.99 -101.75 10.31
CA GLN A 191 0.29 -101.59 10.99
C GLN A 191 0.08 -101.13 12.44
N PRO A 192 -0.50 -101.98 13.32
CA PRO A 192 -0.95 -101.58 14.65
C PRO A 192 0.11 -100.85 15.47
N ASN A 193 1.37 -101.31 15.42
CA ASN A 193 2.49 -100.77 16.17
C ASN A 193 3.21 -99.59 15.48
N LYS A 194 2.69 -99.10 14.35
CA LYS A 194 3.32 -97.97 13.65
C LYS A 194 3.14 -96.69 14.47
N PRO A 195 4.21 -95.89 14.66
CA PRO A 195 4.09 -94.62 15.36
C PRO A 195 3.21 -93.64 14.60
N VAL A 196 2.49 -92.79 15.34
CA VAL A 196 1.63 -91.74 14.78
C VAL A 196 2.24 -90.35 14.96
N THR A 197 2.00 -89.48 13.98
CA THR A 197 2.45 -88.08 14.05
C THR A 197 1.47 -87.22 14.84
N LYS A 198 1.93 -86.12 15.45
CA LYS A 198 1.08 -85.16 16.18
C LYS A 198 -0.09 -84.65 15.33
N ALA A 199 0.09 -84.43 14.03
CA ALA A 199 -1.01 -84.02 13.15
C ALA A 199 -2.06 -85.11 12.90
N GLN A 200 -1.69 -86.39 12.95
CA GLN A 200 -2.63 -87.51 12.88
C GLN A 200 -3.43 -87.65 14.18
N VAL A 201 -2.75 -87.44 15.31
CA VAL A 201 -3.40 -87.39 16.63
C VAL A 201 -4.36 -86.22 16.72
N ALA A 202 -3.98 -85.03 16.22
CA ALA A 202 -4.87 -83.88 16.14
C ALA A 202 -6.14 -84.16 15.33
N VAL A 203 -6.02 -84.86 14.20
CA VAL A 203 -7.20 -85.31 13.44
C VAL A 203 -8.05 -86.27 14.27
N ALA A 204 -7.46 -87.26 14.94
CA ALA A 204 -8.20 -88.18 15.78
C ALA A 204 -8.97 -87.45 16.91
N LEU A 205 -8.32 -86.49 17.59
CA LEU A 205 -8.94 -85.68 18.64
C LEU A 205 -10.07 -84.79 18.10
N ALA A 206 -9.96 -84.31 16.87
CA ALA A 206 -10.97 -83.49 16.19
C ALA A 206 -12.15 -84.29 15.59
N THR A 207 -12.12 -85.62 15.65
CA THR A 207 -13.24 -86.48 15.21
C THR A 207 -14.20 -86.82 16.35
N GLY A 208 -15.40 -87.27 15.98
CA GLY A 208 -16.43 -87.70 16.92
C GLY A 208 -17.16 -86.53 17.56
N GLU A 209 -17.30 -86.53 18.89
CA GLU A 209 -18.04 -85.48 19.62
C GLU A 209 -17.40 -84.09 19.47
N ALA A 210 -16.09 -84.03 19.28
CA ALA A 210 -15.33 -82.78 19.14
C ALA A 210 -15.47 -82.12 17.77
N PHE A 211 -16.03 -82.81 16.77
CA PHE A 211 -16.01 -82.38 15.36
C PHE A 211 -16.65 -81.02 15.14
N ASP A 212 -17.85 -80.79 15.69
CA ASP A 212 -18.58 -79.54 15.48
C ASP A 212 -17.84 -78.34 16.09
N LEU A 213 -17.31 -78.50 17.31
CA LEU A 213 -16.59 -77.44 18.01
C LEU A 213 -15.27 -77.08 17.30
N VAL A 214 -14.49 -78.09 16.91
CA VAL A 214 -13.23 -77.86 16.20
C VAL A 214 -13.49 -77.21 14.83
N ASN A 215 -14.55 -77.61 14.12
CA ASN A 215 -14.92 -76.97 12.85
C ASN A 215 -15.43 -75.54 13.01
N GLU A 216 -16.16 -75.24 14.09
CA GLU A 216 -16.58 -73.86 14.39
C GLU A 216 -15.37 -72.95 14.63
N GLU A 217 -14.39 -73.41 15.39
CA GLU A 217 -13.15 -72.67 15.61
C GLU A 217 -12.31 -72.56 14.33
N LEU A 218 -12.27 -73.60 13.49
CA LEU A 218 -11.64 -73.51 12.17
C LEU A 218 -12.30 -72.43 11.30
N ALA A 219 -13.63 -72.37 11.27
CA ALA A 219 -14.36 -71.34 10.54
C ALA A 219 -14.08 -69.95 11.11
N ARG A 220 -13.97 -69.81 12.43
CA ARG A 220 -13.57 -68.55 13.09
C ARG A 220 -12.16 -68.11 12.70
N ILE A 221 -11.18 -69.01 12.77
CA ILE A 221 -9.78 -68.74 12.39
C ILE A 221 -9.68 -68.33 10.92
N GLU A 222 -10.41 -69.01 10.03
CA GLU A 222 -10.46 -68.66 8.61
C GLU A 222 -11.08 -67.28 8.38
N ALA A 223 -12.18 -66.97 9.07
CA ALA A 223 -12.83 -65.66 9.01
C ALA A 223 -11.92 -64.54 9.55
N GLU A 224 -11.24 -64.75 10.68
CA GLU A 224 -10.28 -63.79 11.25
C GLU A 224 -9.11 -63.56 10.29
N SER A 225 -8.54 -64.62 9.70
CA SER A 225 -7.47 -64.50 8.71
C SER A 225 -7.93 -63.74 7.46
N MET A 226 -9.17 -63.94 7.01
CA MET A 226 -9.74 -63.18 5.90
C MET A 226 -9.96 -61.71 6.25
N ALA A 227 -10.46 -61.42 7.46
CA ALA A 227 -10.63 -60.06 7.96
C ALA A 227 -9.29 -59.32 8.08
N GLU A 228 -8.25 -59.98 8.62
CA GLU A 228 -6.90 -59.42 8.71
C GLU A 228 -6.32 -59.09 7.33
N LYS A 229 -6.48 -59.98 6.35
CA LYS A 229 -6.08 -59.70 4.96
C LYS A 229 -6.82 -58.49 4.39
N ALA A 230 -8.13 -58.38 4.63
CA ALA A 230 -8.92 -57.24 4.17
C ALA A 230 -8.45 -55.92 4.82
N VAL A 231 -8.19 -55.92 6.13
CA VAL A 231 -7.64 -54.77 6.86
C VAL A 231 -6.25 -54.39 6.31
N SER A 232 -5.37 -55.37 6.09
CA SER A 232 -4.04 -55.10 5.53
C SER A 232 -4.11 -54.48 4.12
N ALA A 233 -5.03 -54.94 3.28
CA ALA A 233 -5.26 -54.38 1.95
C ALA A 233 -5.83 -52.96 2.01
N HIS A 234 -6.76 -52.70 2.94
CA HIS A 234 -7.30 -51.37 3.18
C HIS A 234 -6.21 -50.40 3.64
N ASN A 235 -5.40 -50.79 4.63
CA ASN A 235 -4.30 -49.98 5.12
C ASN A 235 -3.29 -49.65 4.02
N ALA A 236 -2.99 -50.61 3.13
CA ALA A 236 -2.14 -50.38 1.97
C ALA A 236 -2.74 -49.35 0.99
N LEU A 237 -4.05 -49.42 0.73
CA LEU A 237 -4.74 -48.44 -0.11
C LEU A 237 -4.75 -47.05 0.53
N VAL A 238 -5.02 -46.96 1.84
CA VAL A 238 -4.99 -45.69 2.59
C VAL A 238 -3.61 -45.05 2.50
N ALA A 239 -2.53 -45.81 2.68
CA ALA A 239 -1.17 -45.30 2.56
C ALA A 239 -0.86 -44.74 1.15
N GLU A 240 -1.34 -45.40 0.08
CA GLU A 240 -1.17 -44.86 -1.27
C GLU A 240 -2.00 -43.59 -1.48
N VAL A 241 -3.25 -43.56 -1.01
CA VAL A 241 -4.11 -42.36 -1.08
C VAL A 241 -3.50 -41.20 -0.31
N GLU A 242 -3.00 -41.42 0.90
CA GLU A 242 -2.34 -40.38 1.70
C GLU A 242 -1.12 -39.82 0.98
N LYS A 243 -0.31 -40.68 0.36
CA LYS A 243 0.85 -40.28 -0.43
C LYS A 243 0.44 -39.46 -1.66
N ASP A 244 -0.57 -39.88 -2.40
CA ASP A 244 -1.08 -39.17 -3.58
C ASP A 244 -1.67 -37.80 -3.19
N VAL A 245 -2.44 -37.75 -2.10
CA VAL A 245 -3.01 -36.51 -1.55
C VAL A 245 -1.91 -35.56 -1.13
N ASN A 246 -0.90 -36.04 -0.38
CA ASN A 246 0.24 -35.22 0.02
C ASN A 246 1.01 -34.68 -1.19
N ALA A 247 1.28 -35.50 -2.21
CA ALA A 247 1.92 -35.06 -3.44
C ALA A 247 1.11 -33.99 -4.18
N SER A 248 -0.22 -34.11 -4.19
CA SER A 248 -1.10 -33.10 -4.79
C SER A 248 -1.07 -31.77 -4.03
N PHE A 249 -1.06 -31.81 -2.69
CA PHE A 249 -0.96 -30.62 -1.85
C PHE A 249 0.41 -29.95 -1.98
N GLU A 250 1.50 -30.70 -2.05
CA GLU A 250 2.84 -30.15 -2.28
C GLU A 250 2.92 -29.38 -3.60
N LYS A 251 2.30 -29.93 -4.66
CA LYS A 251 2.22 -29.26 -5.96
C LYS A 251 1.40 -27.98 -5.90
N GLU A 252 0.23 -28.01 -5.25
CA GLU A 252 -0.62 -26.82 -5.11
C GLU A 252 0.06 -25.75 -4.26
N LEU A 253 0.74 -26.14 -3.18
CA LEU A 253 1.54 -25.26 -2.35
C LEU A 253 2.66 -24.58 -3.14
N LEU A 254 3.32 -25.30 -4.04
CA LEU A 254 4.35 -24.74 -4.91
C LEU A 254 3.77 -23.72 -5.88
N ILE A 255 2.65 -24.04 -6.54
CA ILE A 255 1.96 -23.10 -7.44
C ILE A 255 1.52 -21.85 -6.68
N GLU A 256 1.01 -22.00 -5.45
CA GLU A 256 0.57 -20.85 -4.66
C GLU A 256 1.73 -19.99 -4.19
N LYS A 257 2.88 -20.60 -3.82
CA LYS A 257 4.12 -19.86 -3.55
C LYS A 257 4.58 -19.06 -4.77
N GLU A 258 4.58 -19.66 -5.96
CA GLU A 258 4.94 -18.95 -7.19
C GLU A 258 4.01 -17.75 -7.48
N LYS A 259 2.71 -17.87 -7.18
CA LYS A 259 1.78 -16.74 -7.29
C LYS A 259 2.07 -15.64 -6.27
N ILE A 260 2.37 -16.02 -5.03
CA ILE A 260 2.73 -15.07 -3.97
C ILE A 260 3.99 -14.30 -4.38
N ASP A 261 5.04 -15.00 -4.83
CA ASP A 261 6.29 -14.38 -5.29
C ASP A 261 6.03 -13.42 -6.48
N ALA A 262 5.16 -13.80 -7.42
CA ALA A 262 4.78 -12.94 -8.53
C ALA A 262 4.03 -11.67 -8.08
N VAL A 263 3.12 -11.80 -7.11
CA VAL A 263 2.37 -10.66 -6.55
C VAL A 263 3.28 -9.75 -5.74
N GLU A 264 4.19 -10.31 -4.94
CA GLU A 264 5.19 -9.55 -4.19
C GLU A 264 6.07 -8.73 -5.13
N LYS A 265 6.58 -9.33 -6.20
CA LYS A 265 7.34 -8.62 -7.22
C LYS A 265 6.54 -7.49 -7.88
N MET A 266 5.27 -7.73 -8.23
CA MET A 266 4.41 -6.67 -8.77
C MET A 266 4.17 -5.54 -7.76
N ALA A 267 4.07 -5.85 -6.47
CA ALA A 267 3.92 -4.87 -5.42
C ALA A 267 5.19 -4.02 -5.22
N GLU A 268 6.37 -4.65 -5.27
CA GLU A 268 7.67 -3.96 -5.26
C GLU A 268 7.82 -3.01 -6.46
N GLU A 269 7.49 -3.48 -7.67
CA GLU A 269 7.49 -2.65 -8.89
C GLU A 269 6.54 -1.46 -8.75
N ALA A 270 5.34 -1.66 -8.21
CA ALA A 270 4.37 -0.59 -7.96
C ALA A 270 4.86 0.43 -6.91
N LEU A 271 5.58 -0.02 -5.88
CA LEU A 271 6.19 0.86 -4.88
C LEU A 271 7.28 1.73 -5.51
N HIS A 272 8.16 1.14 -6.33
CA HIS A 272 9.19 1.91 -7.04
C HIS A 272 8.59 2.94 -7.99
N GLU A 273 7.52 2.61 -8.72
CA GLU A 273 6.84 3.57 -9.59
C GLU A 273 6.16 4.69 -8.81
N LEU A 274 5.56 4.38 -7.66
CA LEU A 274 4.97 5.39 -6.78
C LEU A 274 6.03 6.33 -6.19
N GLU A 275 7.20 5.81 -5.83
CA GLU A 275 8.34 6.61 -5.37
C GLU A 275 8.85 7.53 -6.48
N ARG A 276 8.97 7.01 -7.71
CA ARG A 276 9.31 7.81 -8.90
C ARG A 276 8.32 8.95 -9.12
N LEU A 277 7.02 8.66 -9.10
CA LEU A 277 5.96 9.66 -9.28
C LEU A 277 5.93 10.69 -8.15
N LYS A 278 6.19 10.29 -6.90
CA LYS A 278 6.33 11.22 -5.78
C LYS A 278 7.50 12.19 -6.01
N ALA A 279 8.66 11.69 -6.41
CA ALA A 279 9.82 12.52 -6.70
C ALA A 279 9.55 13.51 -7.86
N GLU A 280 8.89 13.04 -8.92
CA GLU A 280 8.44 13.89 -10.04
C GLU A 280 7.48 14.99 -9.56
N ARG A 281 6.47 14.63 -8.76
CA ARG A 281 5.52 15.58 -8.18
C ARG A 281 6.18 16.60 -7.26
N GLU A 282 7.15 16.19 -6.45
CA GLU A 282 7.93 17.09 -5.60
C GLU A 282 8.77 18.06 -6.43
N ALA A 283 9.40 17.60 -7.51
CA ALA A 283 10.13 18.44 -8.43
C ALA A 283 9.23 19.48 -9.14
N GLU A 284 8.06 19.06 -9.62
CA GLU A 284 7.04 19.97 -10.17
C GLU A 284 6.60 21.03 -9.15
N ASN A 285 6.34 20.61 -7.90
CA ASN A 285 5.91 21.52 -6.86
C ASN A 285 7.02 22.54 -6.51
N MET A 286 8.27 22.11 -6.47
CA MET A 286 9.42 23.02 -6.31
C MET A 286 9.53 24.01 -7.47
N ALA A 287 9.29 23.58 -8.71
CA ALA A 287 9.27 24.46 -9.87
C ALA A 287 8.13 25.50 -9.75
N LEU A 288 6.91 25.06 -9.43
CA LEU A 288 5.77 25.95 -9.20
C LEU A 288 6.01 26.96 -8.07
N MET A 289 6.66 26.55 -6.97
CA MET A 289 7.04 27.48 -5.90
C MET A 289 8.03 28.55 -6.37
N LYS A 290 9.01 28.18 -7.22
CA LYS A 290 9.95 29.14 -7.81
C LYS A 290 9.25 30.13 -8.73
N ASP A 291 8.37 29.64 -9.59
CA ASP A 291 7.59 30.49 -10.50
C ASP A 291 6.68 31.44 -9.71
N ARG A 292 6.02 30.96 -8.65
CA ARG A 292 5.23 31.80 -7.76
C ARG A 292 6.07 32.88 -7.07
N ALA A 293 7.24 32.51 -6.54
CA ALA A 293 8.16 33.48 -5.93
C ALA A 293 8.65 34.53 -6.95
N ALA A 294 8.88 34.13 -8.20
CA ALA A 294 9.23 35.06 -9.28
C ALA A 294 8.07 36.02 -9.60
N ILE A 295 6.85 35.51 -9.72
CA ILE A 295 5.64 36.33 -9.94
C ILE A 295 5.44 37.31 -8.78
N ASP A 296 5.57 36.87 -7.54
CA ASP A 296 5.44 37.73 -6.35
C ASP A 296 6.49 38.85 -6.37
N SER A 297 7.74 38.54 -6.72
CA SER A 297 8.81 39.55 -6.90
C SER A 297 8.49 40.58 -7.99
N GLU A 298 7.98 40.14 -9.13
CA GLU A 298 7.52 41.04 -10.21
C GLU A 298 6.33 41.90 -9.76
N MET A 299 5.38 41.32 -9.03
CA MET A 299 4.22 42.04 -8.48
C MET A 299 4.63 43.11 -7.45
N GLU A 300 5.62 42.83 -6.61
CA GLU A 300 6.21 43.82 -5.71
C GLU A 300 6.93 44.94 -6.47
N ALA A 301 7.65 44.62 -7.56
CA ALA A 301 8.26 45.63 -8.42
C ALA A 301 7.21 46.53 -9.09
N LEU A 302 6.15 45.94 -9.64
CA LEU A 302 5.03 46.68 -10.22
C LEU A 302 4.30 47.54 -9.18
N SER A 303 4.11 47.03 -7.96
CA SER A 303 3.49 47.79 -6.87
C SER A 303 4.34 48.99 -6.47
N ARG A 304 5.67 48.83 -6.38
CA ARG A 304 6.61 49.93 -6.16
C ARG A 304 6.54 50.98 -7.27
N LEU A 305 6.53 50.53 -8.53
CA LEU A 305 6.39 51.43 -9.69
C LEU A 305 5.04 52.16 -9.69
N ARG A 306 3.94 51.48 -9.31
CA ARG A 306 2.63 52.11 -9.17
C ARG A 306 2.65 53.21 -8.12
N CYS A 307 3.20 52.93 -6.93
CA CYS A 307 3.31 53.94 -5.86
C CYS A 307 4.16 55.14 -6.30
N GLU A 308 5.29 54.93 -6.97
CA GLU A 308 6.09 56.03 -7.52
C GLU A 308 5.27 56.86 -8.54
N VAL A 309 4.53 56.22 -9.45
CA VAL A 309 3.67 56.94 -10.40
C VAL A 309 2.54 57.71 -9.71
N GLU A 310 1.93 57.14 -8.67
CA GLU A 310 0.93 57.81 -7.83
C GLU A 310 1.53 59.03 -7.12
N GLU A 311 2.76 58.93 -6.58
CA GLU A 311 3.49 60.06 -5.99
C GLU A 311 3.82 61.14 -7.02
N GLN A 312 4.27 60.75 -8.22
CA GLN A 312 4.51 61.69 -9.32
C GLN A 312 3.20 62.39 -9.76
N LEU A 313 2.08 61.66 -9.80
CA LEU A 313 0.77 62.21 -10.13
C LEU A 313 0.30 63.22 -9.07
N GLU A 314 0.43 62.87 -7.78
CA GLU A 314 0.08 63.76 -6.66
C GLU A 314 0.94 65.03 -6.68
N SER A 315 2.24 64.90 -6.94
CA SER A 315 3.13 66.05 -7.13
C SER A 315 2.68 66.94 -8.28
N LEU A 316 2.31 66.37 -9.42
CA LEU A 316 1.79 67.12 -10.57
C LEU A 316 0.43 67.79 -10.26
N MET A 317 -0.45 67.13 -9.52
CA MET A 317 -1.71 67.72 -9.06
C MET A 317 -1.47 68.93 -8.15
N ASN A 318 -0.52 68.82 -7.21
CA ASN A 318 -0.12 69.94 -6.36
C ASN A 318 0.46 71.10 -7.18
N ASN A 319 1.37 70.82 -8.11
CA ASN A 319 1.91 71.84 -9.03
C ASN A 319 0.80 72.49 -9.87
N LYS A 320 -0.20 71.73 -10.33
CA LYS A 320 -1.35 72.27 -11.07
C LYS A 320 -2.18 73.23 -10.21
N VAL A 321 -2.39 72.89 -8.93
CA VAL A 321 -3.09 73.76 -7.98
C VAL A 321 -2.29 75.05 -7.78
N GLU A 322 -0.98 74.96 -7.57
CA GLU A 322 -0.10 76.13 -7.44
C GLU A 322 -0.16 77.02 -8.68
N ILE A 323 -0.04 76.44 -9.88
CA ILE A 323 -0.19 77.17 -11.16
C ILE A 323 -1.55 77.85 -11.27
N SER A 324 -2.63 77.22 -10.77
CA SER A 324 -3.96 77.83 -10.80
C SER A 324 -4.06 79.06 -9.87
N TYR A 325 -3.44 79.01 -8.68
CA TYR A 325 -3.33 80.16 -7.79
C TYR A 325 -2.49 81.28 -8.41
N GLU A 326 -1.35 80.95 -9.02
CA GLU A 326 -0.54 81.94 -9.73
C GLU A 326 -1.30 82.58 -10.90
N LYS A 327 -2.06 81.78 -11.66
CA LYS A 327 -2.90 82.27 -12.75
C LYS A 327 -4.01 83.21 -12.25
N GLU A 328 -4.64 82.90 -11.13
CA GLU A 328 -5.64 83.76 -10.50
C GLU A 328 -5.03 85.08 -10.02
N ALA A 329 -3.85 85.02 -9.40
CA ALA A 329 -3.09 86.20 -9.00
C ALA A 329 -2.74 87.10 -10.21
N ILE A 330 -2.31 86.50 -11.33
CA ILE A 330 -2.02 87.22 -12.58
C ILE A 330 -3.30 87.84 -13.16
N ASN A 331 -4.42 87.12 -13.17
CA ASN A 331 -5.70 87.65 -13.64
C ASN A 331 -6.18 88.86 -12.81
N LYS A 332 -5.97 88.83 -11.49
CA LYS A 332 -6.28 89.96 -10.62
C LYS A 332 -5.46 91.19 -10.98
N LEU A 333 -4.14 91.03 -11.13
CA LEU A 333 -3.24 92.11 -11.56
C LEU A 333 -3.62 92.64 -12.96
N ARG A 334 -4.02 91.75 -13.87
CA ARG A 334 -4.50 92.14 -15.21
C ARG A 334 -5.75 93.02 -15.10
N LYS A 335 -6.71 92.67 -14.25
CA LYS A 335 -7.94 93.46 -14.04
C LYS A 335 -7.63 94.85 -13.45
N GLU A 336 -6.77 94.91 -12.44
CA GLU A 336 -6.32 96.17 -11.84
C GLU A 336 -5.67 97.10 -12.88
N THR A 337 -4.86 96.53 -13.78
CA THR A 337 -4.23 97.29 -14.88
C THR A 337 -5.27 97.79 -15.90
N GLU A 338 -6.29 96.99 -16.21
CA GLU A 338 -7.37 97.37 -17.12
C GLU A 338 -8.21 98.53 -16.55
N ASP A 339 -8.56 98.46 -15.26
CA ASP A 339 -9.29 99.51 -14.54
C ASP A 339 -8.49 100.83 -14.51
N GLU A 340 -7.19 100.78 -14.21
CA GLU A 340 -6.30 101.94 -14.26
C GLU A 340 -6.20 102.53 -15.68
N SER A 341 -6.14 101.68 -16.72
CA SER A 341 -6.13 102.14 -18.11
C SER A 341 -7.43 102.86 -18.50
N GLN A 342 -8.59 102.40 -18.03
CA GLN A 342 -9.87 103.08 -18.25
C GLN A 342 -9.90 104.44 -17.56
N GLU A 343 -9.34 104.54 -16.36
CA GLU A 343 -9.26 105.81 -15.62
C GLU A 343 -8.34 106.84 -16.31
N VAL A 344 -7.23 106.38 -16.91
CA VAL A 344 -6.38 107.23 -17.77
C VAL A 344 -7.15 107.78 -18.97
N VAL A 345 -7.97 106.97 -19.64
CA VAL A 345 -8.79 107.42 -20.78
C VAL A 345 -9.82 108.46 -20.34
N ARG A 346 -10.46 108.30 -19.18
CA ARG A 346 -11.40 109.29 -18.64
C ARG A 346 -10.71 110.64 -18.40
N LEU A 347 -9.53 110.63 -17.80
CA LEU A 347 -8.76 111.85 -17.53
C LEU A 347 -8.25 112.53 -18.82
N GLN A 348 -7.90 111.75 -19.86
CA GLN A 348 -7.58 112.31 -21.17
C GLN A 348 -8.77 113.05 -21.79
N HIS A 349 -9.98 112.53 -21.63
CA HIS A 349 -11.19 113.19 -22.12
C HIS A 349 -11.45 114.52 -21.39
N GLU A 350 -11.34 114.55 -20.06
CA GLU A 350 -11.48 115.77 -19.26
C GLU A 350 -10.44 116.84 -19.67
N LEU A 351 -9.19 116.45 -19.90
CA LEU A 351 -8.12 117.37 -20.31
C LEU A 351 -8.36 117.97 -21.70
N GLU A 352 -8.93 117.21 -22.63
CA GLU A 352 -9.30 117.69 -23.97
C GLU A 352 -10.44 118.73 -23.91
N VAL A 353 -11.40 118.55 -23.02
CA VAL A 353 -12.50 119.52 -22.79
C VAL A 353 -11.95 120.84 -22.28
N GLU A 354 -11.06 120.80 -21.27
CA GLU A 354 -10.42 121.99 -20.72
C GLU A 354 -9.54 122.73 -21.75
N ARG A 355 -8.81 121.99 -22.61
CA ARG A 355 -8.03 122.59 -23.70
C ARG A 355 -8.91 123.39 -24.67
N LYS A 356 -10.11 122.89 -24.99
CA LYS A 356 -11.06 123.58 -25.87
C LYS A 356 -11.62 124.85 -25.23
N ALA A 357 -11.92 124.83 -23.92
CA ALA A 357 -12.38 126.01 -23.19
C ALA A 357 -11.34 127.14 -23.17
N LEU A 358 -10.06 126.82 -22.91
CA LEU A 358 -8.96 127.79 -22.92
C LEU A 358 -8.72 128.40 -24.31
N SER A 359 -8.89 127.62 -25.38
CA SER A 359 -8.79 128.14 -26.75
C SER A 359 -9.87 129.16 -27.08
N MET A 360 -11.08 129.00 -26.54
CA MET A 360 -12.18 129.94 -26.73
C MET A 360 -11.94 131.25 -25.99
N ALA A 361 -11.43 131.20 -24.76
CA ALA A 361 -11.11 132.40 -23.97
C ALA A 361 -10.02 133.27 -24.62
N ARG A 362 -9.01 132.64 -25.25
CA ARG A 362 -7.91 133.36 -25.93
C ARG A 362 -8.39 134.12 -27.17
N ALA A 363 -9.27 133.52 -27.98
CA ALA A 363 -9.81 134.16 -29.18
C ALA A 363 -10.61 135.43 -28.87
N TRP A 364 -11.33 135.44 -27.74
CA TRP A 364 -12.08 136.61 -27.30
C TRP A 364 -11.17 137.78 -26.88
N ALA A 365 -10.10 137.51 -26.15
CA ALA A 365 -9.14 138.53 -25.72
C ALA A 365 -8.37 139.18 -26.89
N GLU A 366 -8.06 138.41 -27.94
CA GLU A 366 -7.34 138.91 -29.13
C GLU A 366 -8.20 139.85 -29.99
N ASP A 367 -9.53 139.67 -30.02
CA ASP A 367 -10.46 140.46 -30.84
C ASP A 367 -10.75 141.84 -30.23
N GLU A 368 -10.81 141.93 -28.89
CA GLU A 368 -11.03 143.19 -28.17
C GLU A 368 -9.80 144.14 -28.26
N ALA A 369 -8.59 143.58 -28.24
CA ALA A 369 -7.35 144.35 -28.40
C ALA A 369 -7.17 144.96 -29.80
N LYS A 370 -7.89 144.46 -30.81
CA LYS A 370 -7.82 144.96 -32.19
C LYS A 370 -8.67 146.22 -32.36
N ARG A 371 -9.88 146.25 -31.77
CA ARG A 371 -10.78 147.42 -31.77
C ARG A 371 -10.17 148.64 -31.06
N ALA A 372 -9.43 148.43 -29.97
CA ALA A 372 -8.76 149.52 -29.24
C ALA A 372 -7.63 150.20 -30.06
N ARG A 373 -6.91 149.45 -30.91
CA ARG A 373 -5.81 150.01 -31.73
C ARG A 373 -6.31 150.86 -32.91
N GLU A 374 -7.49 150.55 -33.45
CA GLU A 374 -8.07 151.29 -34.56
C GLU A 374 -8.57 152.68 -34.13
N GLN A 375 -9.08 152.82 -32.89
CA GLN A 375 -9.50 154.12 -32.34
C GLN A 375 -8.32 155.06 -32.03
N ALA A 376 -7.18 154.52 -31.57
CA ALA A 376 -6.00 155.33 -31.30
C ALA A 376 -5.39 155.95 -32.57
N LYS A 377 -5.40 155.20 -33.69
CA LYS A 377 -4.82 155.65 -34.96
C LYS A 377 -5.63 156.78 -35.63
N ALA A 378 -6.94 156.79 -35.44
CA ALA A 378 -7.82 157.85 -35.95
C ALA A 378 -7.61 159.22 -35.24
N LEU A 379 -7.19 159.19 -33.97
CA LEU A 379 -6.93 160.41 -33.19
C LEU A 379 -5.56 161.05 -33.52
N GLU A 380 -4.55 160.23 -33.84
CA GLU A 380 -3.21 160.68 -34.22
C GLU A 380 -3.21 161.37 -35.61
N GLU A 381 -3.96 160.83 -36.58
CA GLU A 381 -4.05 161.37 -37.94
C GLU A 381 -4.84 162.69 -38.02
N ALA A 382 -5.77 162.94 -37.09
CA ALA A 382 -6.46 164.22 -36.98
C ALA A 382 -5.55 165.33 -36.43
N ARG A 383 -4.62 164.97 -35.53
CA ARG A 383 -3.67 165.89 -34.91
C ARG A 383 -2.65 166.44 -35.90
N GLU A 384 -2.09 165.59 -36.77
CA GLU A 384 -1.11 166.01 -37.80
C GLU A 384 -1.70 166.95 -38.87
N ARG A 385 -2.99 166.82 -39.18
CA ARG A 385 -3.63 167.68 -40.21
C ARG A 385 -3.79 169.13 -39.74
N TRP A 386 -4.00 169.33 -38.45
CA TRP A 386 -4.27 170.66 -37.90
C TRP A 386 -2.99 171.47 -37.66
N GLU A 387 -1.87 170.80 -37.42
CA GLU A 387 -0.56 171.44 -37.26
C GLU A 387 -0.02 172.05 -38.56
N ARG A 388 -0.39 171.52 -39.74
CA ARG A 388 0.05 172.04 -41.04
C ARG A 388 -0.70 173.28 -41.54
N GLN A 389 -1.85 173.63 -40.95
CA GLN A 389 -2.68 174.77 -41.40
C GLN A 389 -2.54 176.04 -40.54
N GLY A 390 -1.47 176.13 -39.73
CA GLY A 390 -1.16 177.37 -39.00
C GLY A 390 -2.12 177.69 -37.85
N ILE A 391 -2.86 176.69 -37.35
CA ILE A 391 -3.73 176.84 -36.18
C ILE A 391 -2.92 176.47 -34.93
N LYS A 392 -2.70 177.45 -34.06
CA LYS A 392 -2.11 177.25 -32.73
C LYS A 392 -3.16 176.53 -31.85
N VAL A 393 -3.13 175.20 -31.80
CA VAL A 393 -3.91 174.40 -30.84
C VAL A 393 -3.28 174.57 -29.46
N VAL A 394 -3.81 175.53 -28.70
CA VAL A 394 -3.63 175.60 -27.26
C VAL A 394 -4.61 174.58 -26.67
N VAL A 395 -4.10 173.48 -26.12
CA VAL A 395 -4.87 172.69 -25.15
C VAL A 395 -4.86 173.50 -23.87
N ASP A 396 -5.85 174.39 -23.75
CA ASP A 396 -6.16 175.09 -22.51
C ASP A 396 -6.88 174.11 -21.59
N LYS A 397 -6.42 174.03 -20.35
CA LYS A 397 -7.00 173.19 -19.31
C LYS A 397 -8.10 173.98 -18.61
N ASP A 398 -9.27 173.35 -18.53
CA ASP A 398 -10.33 173.55 -17.52
C ASP A 398 -11.45 174.56 -17.84
N LEU A 399 -12.45 174.10 -18.62
CA LEU A 399 -13.83 174.60 -18.80
C LEU A 399 -14.75 173.36 -18.74
N GLN A 400 -15.52 173.08 -17.70
CA GLN A 400 -16.79 173.68 -17.22
C GLN A 400 -18.03 173.50 -18.13
N GLU A 401 -19.12 173.14 -17.42
CA GLU A 401 -20.56 173.36 -17.67
C GLU A 401 -21.39 172.45 -18.61
N GLU A 402 -22.23 171.65 -17.94
CA GLU A 402 -23.71 171.59 -18.00
C GLU A 402 -24.51 171.29 -19.29
N THR A 403 -25.20 170.14 -19.20
CA THR A 403 -26.54 169.76 -19.70
C THR A 403 -26.81 169.49 -21.21
N ILE A 404 -27.19 168.22 -21.42
CA ILE A 404 -28.05 167.61 -22.48
C ILE A 404 -27.33 167.08 -23.75
N ALA A 405 -27.54 165.77 -23.99
CA ALA A 405 -26.96 164.87 -25.02
C ALA A 405 -25.47 164.52 -24.75
N GLU A 406 -24.94 163.29 -24.82
CA GLU A 406 -25.27 162.09 -25.59
C GLU A 406 -24.34 160.97 -25.06
N VAL A 407 -24.86 160.01 -24.30
CA VAL A 407 -24.92 158.56 -24.66
C VAL A 407 -23.55 157.85 -24.83
N THR A 408 -23.39 156.80 -24.01
CA THR A 408 -22.40 155.69 -24.07
C THR A 408 -21.08 155.91 -23.33
N TRP A 409 -20.63 154.89 -22.58
CA TRP A 409 -19.32 154.73 -21.91
C TRP A 409 -19.20 154.92 -20.39
N VAL A 410 -20.27 154.64 -19.61
CA VAL A 410 -20.16 154.52 -18.13
C VAL A 410 -20.57 153.11 -17.62
N ASN A 411 -20.51 152.06 -18.45
CA ASN A 411 -20.93 150.71 -18.03
C ASN A 411 -19.89 149.58 -18.20
N VAL A 412 -18.59 149.90 -18.24
CA VAL A 412 -17.53 148.93 -18.59
C VAL A 412 -16.54 148.64 -17.44
N GLY A 413 -16.65 149.32 -16.30
CA GLY A 413 -15.73 149.14 -15.16
C GLY A 413 -16.11 148.05 -14.15
N LYS A 414 -17.29 147.41 -14.26
CA LYS A 414 -17.84 146.55 -13.20
C LYS A 414 -18.03 145.08 -13.57
N LYS A 415 -17.41 144.60 -14.65
CA LYS A 415 -17.58 143.23 -15.18
C LYS A 415 -16.28 142.47 -15.51
N VAL A 416 -15.11 143.07 -15.26
CA VAL A 416 -13.80 142.51 -15.68
C VAL A 416 -12.99 141.93 -14.50
N GLU A 417 -13.32 142.25 -13.26
CA GLU A 417 -12.62 141.69 -12.08
C GLU A 417 -13.15 140.30 -11.67
N ASP A 418 -14.43 139.98 -11.87
CA ASP A 418 -15.02 138.72 -11.37
C ASP A 418 -14.73 137.46 -12.25
N GLU A 419 -14.38 137.59 -13.53
CA GLU A 419 -14.13 136.43 -14.42
C GLU A 419 -12.65 136.00 -14.51
N VAL A 420 -11.71 136.87 -14.12
CA VAL A 420 -10.26 136.62 -14.25
C VAL A 420 -9.67 135.96 -13.00
N GLU A 421 -10.23 136.17 -11.81
CA GLU A 421 -9.72 135.60 -10.56
C GLU A 421 -10.21 134.15 -10.30
N GLY A 422 -11.39 133.78 -10.82
CA GLY A 422 -11.92 132.40 -10.76
C GLY A 422 -11.21 131.40 -11.68
N THR A 423 -10.60 131.86 -12.77
CA THR A 423 -9.88 131.01 -13.74
C THR A 423 -8.45 130.70 -13.28
N VAL A 424 -7.78 131.63 -12.59
CA VAL A 424 -6.43 131.43 -12.05
C VAL A 424 -6.43 130.46 -10.87
N THR A 425 -7.37 130.61 -9.93
CA THR A 425 -7.47 129.74 -8.74
C THR A 425 -7.85 128.30 -9.09
N ARG A 426 -8.68 128.08 -10.12
CA ARG A 426 -9.07 126.74 -10.60
C ARG A 426 -7.93 126.03 -11.37
N SER A 427 -7.15 126.77 -12.14
CA SER A 427 -5.99 126.23 -12.88
C SER A 427 -4.81 125.89 -11.96
N GLU A 428 -4.56 126.66 -10.89
CA GLU A 428 -3.57 126.29 -9.86
C GLU A 428 -3.97 125.03 -9.06
N ALA A 429 -5.27 124.83 -8.81
CA ALA A 429 -5.77 123.62 -8.14
C ALA A 429 -5.61 122.35 -9.01
N LEU A 430 -5.82 122.46 -10.33
CA LEU A 430 -5.60 121.37 -11.29
C LEU A 430 -4.11 121.02 -11.43
N VAL A 431 -3.22 122.02 -11.48
CA VAL A 431 -1.77 121.78 -11.52
C VAL A 431 -1.29 121.12 -10.23
N LYS A 432 -1.84 121.48 -9.06
CA LYS A 432 -1.54 120.78 -7.80
C LYS A 432 -2.00 119.32 -7.83
N LYS A 433 -3.19 119.01 -8.37
CA LYS A 433 -3.66 117.62 -8.54
C LYS A 433 -2.84 116.82 -9.55
N LEU A 434 -2.45 117.42 -10.68
CA LEU A 434 -1.58 116.80 -11.68
C LEU A 434 -0.15 116.57 -11.15
N LYS A 435 0.40 117.51 -10.36
CA LYS A 435 1.70 117.30 -9.69
C LYS A 435 1.61 116.17 -8.67
N ALA A 436 0.54 116.10 -7.86
CA ALA A 436 0.33 115.02 -6.91
C ALA A 436 0.24 113.65 -7.61
N LEU A 437 -0.58 113.54 -8.67
CA LEU A 437 -0.68 112.32 -9.48
C LEU A 437 0.63 111.97 -10.19
N ALA A 438 1.39 112.94 -10.71
CA ALA A 438 2.68 112.68 -11.34
C ALA A 438 3.73 112.15 -10.34
N SER A 439 3.76 112.68 -9.12
CA SER A 439 4.62 112.14 -8.06
C SER A 439 4.19 110.75 -7.60
N GLU A 440 2.89 110.47 -7.57
CA GLU A 440 2.34 109.18 -7.14
C GLU A 440 2.50 108.09 -8.21
N VAL A 441 2.27 108.42 -9.49
CA VAL A 441 2.52 107.52 -10.64
C VAL A 441 4.01 107.20 -10.75
N LYS A 442 4.92 108.19 -10.62
CA LYS A 442 6.36 107.97 -10.73
C LYS A 442 6.92 107.04 -9.65
N TRP A 443 6.37 107.10 -8.43
CA TRP A 443 6.79 106.22 -7.34
C TRP A 443 6.16 104.83 -7.47
N LYS A 444 4.86 104.74 -7.82
CA LYS A 444 4.15 103.46 -8.02
C LYS A 444 4.68 102.66 -9.20
N THR A 445 4.96 103.28 -10.36
CA THR A 445 5.56 102.56 -11.51
C THR A 445 6.97 102.06 -11.20
N ARG A 446 7.77 102.84 -10.48
CA ARG A 446 9.11 102.40 -10.04
C ARG A 446 9.04 101.23 -9.08
N GLU A 447 8.09 101.22 -8.15
CA GLU A 447 7.87 100.11 -7.22
C GLU A 447 7.32 98.86 -7.93
N PHE A 448 6.40 99.03 -8.88
CA PHE A 448 5.81 97.94 -9.67
C PHE A 448 6.86 97.27 -10.57
N ILE A 449 7.68 98.06 -11.26
CA ILE A 449 8.81 97.54 -12.06
C ILE A 449 9.82 96.83 -11.16
N SER A 450 10.11 97.35 -9.96
CA SER A 450 10.99 96.69 -9.00
C SER A 450 10.44 95.33 -8.52
N LYS A 451 9.13 95.24 -8.26
CA LYS A 451 8.46 93.98 -7.87
C LYS A 451 8.44 92.96 -9.01
N ILE A 452 8.25 93.41 -10.26
CA ILE A 452 8.35 92.55 -11.45
C ILE A 452 9.79 92.04 -11.61
N ILE A 453 10.80 92.90 -11.49
CA ILE A 453 12.21 92.49 -11.59
C ILE A 453 12.57 91.48 -10.50
N GLN A 454 12.12 91.67 -9.26
CA GLN A 454 12.31 90.69 -8.19
C GLN A 454 11.64 89.35 -8.47
N LYS A 455 10.40 89.35 -9.00
CA LYS A 455 9.70 88.11 -9.39
C LYS A 455 10.41 87.39 -10.54
N ILE A 456 10.89 88.12 -11.54
CA ILE A 456 11.66 87.55 -12.65
C ILE A 456 12.99 86.97 -12.14
N GLN A 457 13.68 87.67 -11.23
CA GLN A 457 14.90 87.16 -10.60
C GLN A 457 14.64 85.89 -9.77
N TYR A 458 13.52 85.82 -9.05
CA TYR A 458 13.10 84.63 -8.31
C TYR A 458 12.83 83.44 -9.25
N PHE A 459 12.08 83.65 -10.35
CA PHE A 459 11.85 82.61 -11.35
C PHE A 459 13.14 82.15 -12.03
N ILE A 460 14.09 83.05 -12.31
CA ILE A 460 15.41 82.69 -12.87
C ILE A 460 16.21 81.83 -11.88
N SER A 461 16.18 82.16 -10.58
CA SER A 461 16.83 81.35 -9.54
C SER A 461 16.18 79.97 -9.42
N MET A 462 14.86 79.91 -9.42
CA MET A 462 14.10 78.65 -9.37
C MET A 462 14.41 77.75 -10.58
N LEU A 463 14.46 78.33 -11.79
CA LEU A 463 14.83 77.61 -13.02
C LEU A 463 16.28 77.14 -13.01
N LYS A 464 17.23 77.91 -12.45
CA LYS A 464 18.62 77.48 -12.26
C LYS A 464 18.74 76.32 -11.28
N GLU A 465 17.95 76.33 -10.21
CA GLU A 465 17.92 75.26 -9.22
C GLU A 465 17.31 73.98 -9.82
N TRP A 466 16.19 74.10 -10.55
CA TRP A 466 15.60 73.00 -11.31
C TRP A 466 16.55 72.42 -12.37
N ALA A 467 17.27 73.26 -13.11
CA ALA A 467 18.29 72.81 -14.06
C ALA A 467 19.45 72.09 -13.37
N SER A 468 19.83 72.54 -12.16
CA SER A 468 20.87 71.89 -11.36
C SER A 468 20.41 70.52 -10.84
N ILE A 469 19.17 70.42 -10.33
CA ILE A 469 18.56 69.16 -9.86
C ILE A 469 18.39 68.17 -11.02
N ALA A 470 17.94 68.64 -12.19
CA ALA A 470 17.80 67.81 -13.38
C ALA A 470 19.17 67.31 -13.87
N SER A 471 20.21 68.16 -13.83
CA SER A 471 21.57 67.73 -14.19
C SER A 471 22.16 66.74 -13.17
N ALA A 472 21.86 66.90 -11.88
CA ALA A 472 22.29 65.98 -10.82
C ALA A 472 21.59 64.61 -10.95
N LYS A 473 20.27 64.59 -11.22
CA LYS A 473 19.52 63.35 -11.50
C LYS A 473 19.99 62.66 -12.79
N ALA A 474 20.34 63.42 -13.84
CA ALA A 474 20.92 62.88 -15.07
C ALA A 474 22.34 62.32 -14.87
N GLY A 475 23.16 62.96 -14.00
CA GLY A 475 24.48 62.46 -13.60
C GLY A 475 24.38 61.13 -12.84
N VAL A 476 23.47 61.04 -11.85
CA VAL A 476 23.24 59.81 -11.07
C VAL A 476 22.71 58.66 -11.94
N LEU A 477 21.82 58.93 -12.90
CA LEU A 477 21.37 57.91 -13.86
C LEU A 477 22.49 57.47 -14.82
N LYS A 478 23.37 58.38 -15.24
CA LYS A 478 24.53 58.09 -16.10
C LYS A 478 25.58 57.25 -15.37
N ASP A 479 25.84 57.54 -14.09
CA ASP A 479 26.80 56.78 -13.26
C ASP A 479 26.23 55.42 -12.82
N ARG A 480 24.91 55.31 -12.61
CA ARG A 480 24.23 54.03 -12.36
C ARG A 480 24.15 53.13 -13.60
N ALA A 481 24.02 53.71 -14.79
CA ALA A 481 24.11 52.98 -16.05
C ALA A 481 25.55 52.53 -16.35
N ALA A 482 26.57 53.37 -16.08
CA ALA A 482 27.98 53.05 -16.31
C ALA A 482 28.54 51.99 -15.33
N SER A 483 28.05 51.93 -14.10
CA SER A 483 28.44 50.89 -13.12
C SER A 483 27.77 49.53 -13.40
N SER A 484 26.53 49.51 -13.90
CA SER A 484 25.84 48.27 -14.31
C SER A 484 26.45 47.62 -15.57
N THR A 485 26.94 48.43 -16.52
CA THR A 485 27.61 47.93 -17.75
C THR A 485 29.05 47.49 -17.52
N ARG A 486 29.76 48.06 -16.52
CA ARG A 486 31.15 47.67 -16.22
C ARG A 486 31.26 46.40 -15.37
N GLY A 487 30.29 46.11 -14.51
CA GLY A 487 30.23 44.85 -13.75
C GLY A 487 29.94 43.62 -14.62
N SER A 488 28.94 43.71 -15.51
CA SER A 488 28.49 42.58 -16.33
C SER A 488 29.50 42.15 -17.41
N VAL A 489 30.35 43.05 -17.90
CA VAL A 489 31.34 42.73 -18.95
C VAL A 489 32.57 42.01 -18.38
N GLN A 490 32.90 42.24 -17.11
CA GLN A 490 34.10 41.66 -16.48
C GLN A 490 33.86 40.22 -15.96
N GLU A 491 32.63 39.88 -15.55
CA GLU A 491 32.23 38.50 -15.24
C GLU A 491 32.05 37.63 -16.50
N LEU A 492 31.57 38.21 -17.61
CA LEU A 492 31.39 37.49 -18.88
C LEU A 492 32.74 37.14 -19.56
N GLN A 493 33.78 37.96 -19.37
CA GLN A 493 35.11 37.69 -19.93
C GLN A 493 35.85 36.56 -19.20
N GLN A 494 35.62 36.36 -17.90
CA GLN A 494 36.23 35.25 -17.16
C GLN A 494 35.51 33.91 -17.40
N SER A 495 34.18 33.89 -17.61
CA SER A 495 33.45 32.65 -17.90
C SER A 495 33.65 32.14 -19.34
N THR A 496 33.91 33.03 -20.30
CA THR A 496 34.08 32.67 -21.73
C THR A 496 35.43 32.00 -22.03
N ALA A 497 36.49 32.31 -21.27
CA ALA A 497 37.79 31.66 -21.43
C ALA A 497 37.76 30.17 -21.00
N GLY A 498 37.00 29.82 -19.96
CA GLY A 498 36.83 28.44 -19.51
C GLY A 498 35.99 27.58 -20.47
N PHE A 499 34.91 28.13 -21.01
CA PHE A 499 33.95 27.40 -21.85
C PHE A 499 34.52 27.04 -23.24
N SER A 500 35.40 27.88 -23.81
CA SER A 500 36.01 27.63 -25.13
C SER A 500 37.03 26.46 -25.12
N SER A 501 37.68 26.20 -23.98
CA SER A 501 38.61 25.08 -23.82
C SER A 501 37.88 23.73 -23.76
N ALA A 502 36.77 23.67 -23.01
CA ALA A 502 35.97 22.46 -22.85
C ALA A 502 35.24 22.04 -24.14
N LEU A 503 34.79 23.01 -24.97
CA LEU A 503 34.13 22.72 -26.24
C LEU A 503 35.11 22.17 -27.30
N LYS A 504 36.36 22.64 -27.30
CA LYS A 504 37.39 22.21 -28.27
C LYS A 504 37.88 20.78 -28.02
N GLU A 505 37.77 20.30 -26.79
CA GLU A 505 38.15 18.94 -26.39
C GLU A 505 37.02 17.93 -26.61
N GLY A 506 35.76 18.36 -26.43
CA GLY A 506 34.57 17.57 -26.78
C GLY A 506 34.40 17.32 -28.28
N ALA A 507 34.68 18.33 -29.13
CA ALA A 507 34.58 18.19 -30.59
C ALA A 507 35.61 17.22 -31.19
N LYS A 508 36.78 17.05 -30.55
CA LYS A 508 37.78 16.06 -30.99
C LYS A 508 37.41 14.61 -30.66
N ARG A 509 36.70 14.36 -29.55
CA ARG A 509 36.23 13.00 -29.20
C ARG A 509 35.09 12.54 -30.12
N VAL A 510 34.12 13.42 -30.39
CA VAL A 510 32.96 13.11 -31.24
C VAL A 510 33.35 12.87 -32.72
N ALA A 511 34.38 13.57 -33.22
CA ALA A 511 34.90 13.32 -34.58
C ALA A 511 35.65 11.98 -34.72
N GLY A 512 36.18 11.43 -33.62
CA GLY A 512 36.80 10.10 -33.60
C GLY A 512 35.75 8.99 -33.65
N ASP A 513 34.69 9.12 -32.84
CA ASP A 513 33.65 8.09 -32.71
C ASP A 513 32.77 7.98 -33.97
N CYS A 514 32.56 9.08 -34.72
CA CYS A 514 31.87 9.03 -36.02
C CYS A 514 32.70 8.36 -37.13
N ARG A 515 34.03 8.36 -37.05
CA ARG A 515 34.89 7.70 -38.05
C ARG A 515 34.87 6.18 -37.87
N GLU A 516 34.88 5.71 -36.62
CA GLU A 516 34.84 4.27 -36.31
C GLU A 516 33.47 3.64 -36.63
N GLY A 517 32.37 4.40 -36.48
CA GLY A 517 31.03 3.95 -36.84
C GLY A 517 30.81 3.75 -38.35
N VAL A 518 31.45 4.58 -39.19
CA VAL A 518 31.31 4.52 -40.67
C VAL A 518 32.14 3.38 -41.27
N GLU A 519 33.29 3.02 -40.67
CA GLU A 519 34.08 1.87 -41.10
C GLU A 519 33.37 0.53 -40.79
N LYS A 520 32.66 0.43 -39.66
CA LYS A 520 31.86 -0.75 -39.31
C LYS A 520 30.62 -0.95 -40.20
N LEU A 521 30.04 0.11 -40.74
CA LEU A 521 28.89 0.02 -41.65
C LEU A 521 29.28 -0.38 -43.08
N THR A 522 30.53 -0.11 -43.49
CA THR A 522 31.03 -0.41 -44.84
C THR A 522 31.43 -1.89 -45.02
N GLN A 523 31.73 -2.61 -43.93
CA GLN A 523 32.01 -4.06 -43.97
C GLN A 523 30.76 -4.97 -44.05
N ARG A 524 29.55 -4.47 -43.75
CA ARG A 524 28.31 -5.27 -43.79
C ARG A 524 27.59 -5.29 -45.15
N PHE A 525 28.15 -4.67 -46.18
CA PHE A 525 27.66 -4.75 -47.57
C PHE A 525 28.66 -5.41 -48.53
N ARG A 526 29.53 -6.28 -47.99
CA ARG A 526 30.41 -7.14 -48.80
C ARG A 526 30.50 -8.55 -48.23
N THR A 527 29.37 -9.25 -48.10
CA THR A 527 29.28 -10.71 -48.30
C THR A 527 27.82 -11.11 -48.53
#